data_AF-W1WLL9-F1
#
_entry.id   AF-W1WLL9-F1
#
_cell.length_a   1.000
_cell.length_b   1.000
_cell.length_c   1.000
_cell.angle_alpha   90.00
_cell.angle_beta   90.00
_cell.angle_gamma   90.00
#
_symmetry.space_group_name_H-M   'P 1'
#
loop_
_entity.id
_entity.type
_entity.pdbx_description
1 polymer ?
#
loop_
_entity_poly.entity_id
_entity_poly.type
_entity_poly.pdbx_seq_one_letter_code
_entity_poly.pdbx_strand_id
1 'polypeptide(L)'
;PKLLILDEAVSNLDLVLQAGVIRLLKKLQQQFGTACLFITHDLRLVERFCQRVMVMDNGQIVETQVVGDKLTFSSDAGRVLQNAVLPAFPVRRRTTEKV
;
A
#
# COMPACT_ATOMS: atom_id res chain seq x y z
N PRO A 1 11.23 -8.15 19.61
CA PRO A 1 11.09 -9.20 18.57
C PRO A 1 11.83 -8.76 17.31
N LYS A 2 12.29 -9.68 16.45
CA LYS A 2 13.00 -9.31 15.22
C LYS A 2 12.06 -8.97 14.06
N LEU A 3 10.84 -9.52 14.07
CA LEU A 3 9.85 -9.37 13.00
C LEU A 3 8.45 -9.29 13.61
N LEU A 4 7.63 -8.40 13.05
CA LEU A 4 6.20 -8.28 13.29
C LEU A 4 5.45 -8.48 11.98
N ILE A 5 4.47 -9.39 11.96
CA ILE A 5 3.61 -9.66 10.80
C ILE A 5 2.23 -9.08 11.09
N LEU A 6 1.72 -8.28 10.16
CA LEU A 6 0.49 -7.52 10.28
C LEU A 6 -0.41 -7.88 9.11
N ASP A 7 -1.26 -8.89 9.32
CA ASP A 7 -2.17 -9.40 8.31
C ASP A 7 -3.52 -8.72 8.38
N GLU A 8 -3.81 -7.85 7.41
CA GLU A 8 -5.03 -7.03 7.34
C GLU A 8 -5.36 -6.28 8.65
N ALA A 9 -4.34 -6.04 9.49
CA ALA A 9 -4.52 -5.61 10.88
C ALA A 9 -5.06 -4.18 11.03
N VAL A 10 -5.08 -3.40 9.95
CA VAL A 10 -5.45 -1.98 9.97
C VAL A 10 -6.44 -1.57 8.90
N SER A 11 -6.99 -2.52 8.12
CA SER A 11 -7.90 -2.23 7.00
C SER A 11 -9.32 -1.83 7.45
N ASN A 12 -9.75 -2.28 8.63
CA ASN A 12 -11.06 -1.95 9.22
C ASN A 12 -11.03 -0.71 10.13
N LEU A 13 -9.90 -0.01 10.20
CA LEU A 13 -9.78 1.22 10.99
C LEU A 13 -10.10 2.45 10.15
N ASP A 14 -10.61 3.50 10.80
CA ASP A 14 -10.67 4.80 10.15
C ASP A 14 -9.26 5.31 9.81
N LEU A 15 -9.18 6.23 8.84
CA LEU A 15 -7.91 6.73 8.31
C LEU A 15 -7.03 7.39 9.39
N VAL A 16 -7.64 8.01 10.41
CA VAL A 16 -6.92 8.71 11.48
C VAL A 16 -6.29 7.70 12.45
N LEU A 17 -7.06 6.69 12.86
CA LEU A 17 -6.60 5.60 13.71
C LEU A 17 -5.54 4.76 12.99
N GLN A 18 -5.73 4.44 11.72
CA GLN A 18 -4.75 3.74 10.90
C GLN A 18 -3.40 4.48 10.89
N ALA A 19 -3.42 5.80 10.66
CA ALA A 19 -2.21 6.62 10.70
C ALA A 19 -1.55 6.64 12.09
N GLY A 20 -2.36 6.66 13.17
CA GLY A 20 -1.88 6.59 14.55
C GLY A 20 -1.18 5.26 14.85
N VAL A 21 -1.81 4.14 14.52
CA VAL A 21 -1.27 2.79 14.70
C VAL A 21 0.05 2.63 13.94
N ILE A 22 0.10 3.04 12.67
CA ILE A 22 1.31 2.88 11.87
C ILE A 22 2.45 3.78 12.38
N ARG A 23 2.13 4.97 12.88
CA ARG A 23 3.13 5.85 13.51
C ARG A 23 3.71 5.22 14.78
N LEU A 24 2.88 4.55 15.58
CA LEU A 24 3.33 3.79 16.74
C LEU A 24 4.25 2.64 16.31
N LEU A 25 3.84 1.85 15.34
CA LEU A 25 4.63 0.73 14.80
C LEU A 25 5.99 1.20 14.27
N LYS A 26 6.04 2.34 13.58
CA LYS A 26 7.31 2.94 13.08
C LYS A 26 8.24 3.37 14.23
N LYS A 27 7.69 3.90 15.33
CA LYS A 27 8.50 4.21 16.53
C LYS A 27 9.08 2.94 17.14
N LEU A 28 8.28 1.88 17.26
CA LEU A 28 8.75 0.58 17.77
C LEU A 28 9.81 -0.04 16.85
N GLN A 29 9.62 0.07 15.54
CA GLN A 29 10.59 -0.34 14.52
C GLN A 29 11.95 0.30 14.76
N GLN A 30 11.98 1.63 14.93
CA GLN A 30 13.20 2.42 15.14
C GLN A 30 13.85 2.14 16.49
N GLN A 31 13.06 2.02 17.55
CA GLN A 31 13.56 1.80 18.90
C GLN A 31 14.18 0.41 19.09
N PHE A 32 13.58 -0.62 18.47
CA PHE A 32 13.96 -2.01 18.72
C PHE A 32 14.59 -2.72 17.52
N GLY A 33 14.79 -2.04 16.39
CA GLY A 33 15.27 -2.65 15.15
C GLY A 33 14.34 -3.77 14.64
N THR A 34 13.03 -3.63 14.86
CA THR A 34 12.05 -4.66 14.49
C THR A 34 11.71 -4.53 13.01
N ALA A 35 11.72 -5.61 12.23
CA ALA A 35 11.17 -5.58 10.88
C ALA A 35 9.63 -5.67 10.92
N CYS A 36 8.93 -4.97 10.02
CA CYS A 36 7.47 -5.04 9.91
C CYS A 36 7.08 -5.55 8.52
N LEU A 37 6.33 -6.64 8.46
CA LEU A 37 5.72 -7.18 7.25
C LEU A 37 4.21 -6.90 7.29
N PHE A 38 3.73 -6.08 6.36
CA PHE A 38 2.31 -5.82 6.18
C PHE A 38 1.77 -6.70 5.06
N ILE A 39 0.66 -7.39 5.31
CA ILE A 39 -0.14 -8.07 4.29
C ILE A 39 -1.43 -7.27 4.17
N THR A 40 -1.61 -6.61 3.02
CA THR A 40 -2.78 -5.77 2.78
C THR A 40 -3.05 -5.61 1.29
N HIS A 41 -4.31 -5.36 0.95
CA HIS A 41 -4.74 -4.92 -0.37
C HIS A 41 -4.77 -3.37 -0.53
N ASP A 42 -4.57 -2.58 0.53
CA ASP A 42 -4.62 -1.11 0.46
C ASP A 42 -3.27 -0.49 0.08
N LEU A 43 -3.11 -0.13 -1.20
CA LEU A 43 -1.88 0.51 -1.68
C LEU A 43 -1.63 1.91 -1.11
N ARG A 44 -2.66 2.60 -0.58
CA ARG A 44 -2.46 3.93 0.05
C ARG A 44 -1.66 3.81 1.34
N LEU A 45 -1.82 2.70 2.06
CA LEU A 45 -0.98 2.38 3.21
C LEU A 45 0.45 2.10 2.76
N VAL A 46 0.60 1.27 1.73
CA VAL A 46 1.91 0.87 1.20
C VAL A 46 2.72 2.10 0.78
N GLU A 47 2.12 3.00 -0.01
CA GLU A 47 2.73 4.25 -0.48
C GLU A 47 3.23 5.15 0.65
N ARG A 48 2.53 5.18 1.78
CA ARG A 48 2.83 6.12 2.88
C ARG A 48 3.83 5.58 3.89
N PHE A 49 3.89 4.27 4.06
CA PHE A 49 4.50 3.67 5.26
C PHE A 49 5.48 2.54 4.98
N CYS A 50 5.39 1.87 3.84
CA CYS A 50 6.29 0.78 3.48
C CYS A 50 7.50 1.29 2.71
N GLN A 51 8.60 0.53 2.75
CA GLN A 51 9.81 0.82 1.97
C GLN A 51 9.87 -0.01 0.69
N ARG A 52 9.25 -1.20 0.72
CA ARG A 52 9.17 -2.15 -0.38
C ARG A 52 7.78 -2.77 -0.39
N VAL A 53 7.32 -3.14 -1.58
CA VAL A 53 6.08 -3.88 -1.80
C VAL A 53 6.37 -5.11 -2.63
N MET A 54 5.65 -6.19 -2.35
CA MET A 54 5.66 -7.41 -3.13
C MET A 54 4.22 -7.72 -3.51
N VAL A 55 3.97 -7.94 -4.80
CA VAL A 55 2.65 -8.34 -5.30
C VAL A 55 2.64 -9.84 -5.41
N MET A 56 1.62 -10.45 -4.82
CA MET A 56 1.38 -11.89 -4.93
C MET A 56 0.15 -12.16 -5.77
N ASP A 57 0.23 -13.18 -6.62
CA ASP A 57 -0.90 -13.75 -7.34
C ASP A 57 -0.76 -15.27 -7.35
N ASN A 58 -1.86 -16.00 -7.11
CA ASN A 58 -1.88 -17.46 -7.05
C ASN A 58 -0.75 -18.09 -6.22
N GLY A 59 -0.42 -17.48 -5.08
CA GLY A 59 0.62 -17.95 -4.16
C GLY A 59 2.06 -17.70 -4.62
N GLN A 60 2.27 -16.98 -5.72
CA GLN A 60 3.58 -16.62 -6.25
C GLN A 60 3.81 -15.11 -6.17
N ILE A 61 5.05 -14.71 -5.90
CA ILE A 61 5.45 -13.30 -6.00
C ILE A 61 5.64 -12.98 -7.48
N VAL A 62 4.75 -12.15 -8.03
CA VAL A 62 4.77 -11.77 -9.45
C VAL A 62 5.51 -10.46 -9.69
N GLU A 63 5.65 -9.61 -8.66
CA GLU A 63 6.33 -8.32 -8.78
C GLU A 63 6.89 -7.87 -7.43
N THR A 64 7.99 -7.11 -7.45
CA THR A 64 8.55 -6.45 -6.27
C THR A 64 9.01 -5.06 -6.65
N GLN A 65 8.63 -4.06 -5.85
CA GLN A 65 8.97 -2.66 -6.10
C GLN A 65 9.49 -2.00 -4.83
N VAL A 66 10.38 -1.01 -5.01
CA VAL A 66 10.73 -0.07 -3.95
C VAL A 66 9.66 1.03 -3.93
N VAL A 67 9.17 1.36 -2.74
CA VAL A 67 8.21 2.45 -2.57
C VAL A 67 8.96 3.77 -2.70
N GLY A 68 8.72 4.49 -3.80
CA GLY A 68 9.27 5.82 -4.08
C GLY A 68 8.16 6.85 -4.31
N ASP A 69 8.42 7.85 -5.15
CA ASP A 69 7.47 8.96 -5.41
C ASP A 69 6.14 8.52 -6.01
N LYS A 70 6.14 7.42 -6.79
CA LYS A 70 4.93 6.86 -7.40
C LYS A 70 5.06 5.35 -7.53
N LEU A 71 4.13 4.61 -6.95
CA LEU A 71 4.01 3.18 -7.26
C LEU A 71 3.37 3.02 -8.64
N THR A 72 4.04 2.25 -9.49
CA THR A 72 3.50 1.82 -10.78
C THR A 72 3.80 0.33 -10.90
N PHE A 73 2.78 -0.45 -11.20
CA PHE A 73 2.90 -1.89 -11.37
C PHE A 73 2.82 -2.27 -12.85
N SER A 74 3.66 -3.22 -13.23
CA SER A 74 3.69 -3.78 -14.58
C SER A 74 2.91 -5.09 -14.69
N SER A 75 2.79 -5.83 -13.58
CA SER A 75 2.01 -7.07 -13.51
C SER A 75 0.50 -6.80 -13.60
N ASP A 76 -0.25 -7.76 -14.16
CA ASP A 76 -1.71 -7.66 -14.22
C ASP A 76 -2.34 -7.57 -12.83
N ALA A 77 -1.90 -8.41 -11.89
CA ALA A 77 -2.35 -8.37 -10.50
C ALA A 77 -2.05 -7.02 -9.83
N GLY A 78 -0.83 -6.48 -10.03
CA GLY A 78 -0.47 -5.16 -9.48
C GLY A 78 -1.30 -4.03 -10.08
N ARG A 79 -1.59 -4.09 -11.40
CA ARG A 79 -2.48 -3.13 -12.07
C ARG A 79 -3.92 -3.22 -11.54
N VAL A 80 -4.42 -4.42 -11.25
CA VAL A 80 -5.75 -4.61 -10.64
C VAL A 80 -5.80 -3.94 -9.27
N LEU A 81 -4.80 -4.17 -8.41
CA LEU A 81 -4.70 -3.49 -7.11
C LEU A 81 -4.64 -1.96 -7.27
N GLN A 82 -3.85 -1.47 -8.21
CA GLN A 82 -3.70 -0.03 -8.46
C GLN A 82 -5.00 0.64 -8.92
N ASN A 83 -5.76 -0.04 -9.77
CA ASN A 83 -7.02 0.47 -10.29
C ASN A 83 -8.19 0.32 -9.29
N ALA A 84 -8.06 -0.60 -8.32
CA ALA A 84 -9.04 -0.79 -7.26
C ALA A 84 -9.02 0.36 -6.22
N VAL A 85 -7.90 1.09 -6.12
CA VAL A 85 -7.82 2.28 -5.30
C VAL A 85 -8.55 3.42 -6.01
N LEU A 86 -9.74 3.76 -5.51
CA LEU A 86 -10.51 4.89 -6.00
C LEU A 86 -9.64 6.17 -5.94
N PRO A 87 -9.61 6.97 -7.02
CA PRO A 87 -8.88 8.23 -7.00
C PRO A 87 -9.47 9.15 -5.93
N ALA A 88 -8.60 9.94 -5.27
CA ALA A 88 -9.01 10.87 -4.21
C ALA A 88 -10.10 11.86 -4.66
N PHE A 89 -10.24 12.09 -5.97
CA PHE A 89 -11.34 12.82 -6.59
C PHE A 89 -11.71 12.18 -7.94
N PRO A 90 -13.00 12.19 -8.34
CA PRO A 90 -13.41 11.74 -9.67
C PRO A 90 -12.71 12.59 -10.74
N VAL A 91 -12.02 11.92 -11.67
CA VAL A 91 -11.34 12.59 -12.78
C VAL A 91 -12.40 13.26 -13.66
N ARG A 92 -12.39 14.59 -13.73
CA ARG A 92 -13.29 15.37 -14.60
C ARG A 92 -12.98 14.99 -16.06
N ARG A 93 -13.84 14.19 -16.69
CA ARG A 93 -13.73 13.87 -18.12
C ARG A 93 -13.77 15.19 -18.92
N ARG A 94 -12.69 15.54 -19.60
CA ARG A 94 -12.73 16.58 -20.63
C ARG A 94 -13.52 16.03 -21.82
N THR A 95 -14.71 16.56 -22.04
CA THR A 95 -15.46 16.34 -23.27
C THR A 95 -14.65 16.94 -24.40
N THR A 96 -14.06 16.11 -25.26
CA THR A 96 -13.60 16.56 -26.57
C THR A 96 -14.84 16.81 -27.41
N GLU A 97 -15.22 18.08 -27.53
CA GLU A 97 -16.11 18.55 -28.60
C GLU A 97 -15.43 18.21 -29.92
N LYS A 98 -16.07 17.30 -30.68
CA LYS A 98 -15.77 17.11 -32.09
C LYS A 98 -16.35 18.32 -32.83
N VAL A 99 -15.46 19.06 -33.49
CA VAL A 99 -15.81 20.00 -34.58
C VAL A 99 -16.13 19.20 -35.83
#